data_AF-A0A060C850-F1
#
_entry.id   AF-A0A060C850-F1
#
_cell.length_a   1.000
_cell.length_b   1.000
_cell.length_c   1.000
_cell.angle_alpha   90.00
_cell.angle_beta   90.00
_cell.angle_gamma   90.00
#
_symmetry.space_group_name_H-M   'P 1'
#
loop_
_entity.id
_entity.type
_entity.pdbx_description
1 polymer ?
#
loop_
_entity_poly.entity_id
_entity_poly.type
_entity_poly.pdbx_seq_one_letter_code
_entity_poly.pdbx_strand_id
1 'polypeptide(L)'
;SDAGLTRIAIERMQALGEQDRPFFLAVGYVLPHLPWCPPKRWWDIYDRDTLPLASNPFPPKGAPEVAVGTNYEMTHYSDMVDTPKPFEGSLPEETVRRLRHAYYASISFIDSEIGKLLEAVNAQGRADDTVIVFWSDHGYKLGEHNGWNKMTNYEIDTRIP
;
A
#
# COMPACT_ATOMS: atom_id res chain seq x y z
N SER A 1 11.91 8.70 2.10
CA SER A 1 11.19 7.94 1.06
C SER A 1 11.52 6.48 1.23
N ASP A 2 10.67 5.59 0.73
CA ASP A 2 10.91 4.14 0.80
C ASP A 2 12.20 3.72 0.07
N ALA A 3 12.57 4.39 -1.03
CA ALA A 3 13.89 4.16 -1.65
C ALA A 3 15.07 4.51 -0.73
N GLY A 4 14.95 5.56 0.08
CA GLY A 4 15.94 5.90 1.09
C GLY A 4 15.99 4.86 2.22
N LEU A 5 14.82 4.33 2.61
CA LEU A 5 14.71 3.25 3.59
C LEU A 5 15.40 1.98 3.08
N THR A 6 15.15 1.57 1.84
CA THR A 6 15.81 0.42 1.19
C THR A 6 17.32 0.56 1.23
N ARG A 7 17.85 1.73 0.84
CA ARG A 7 19.30 1.98 0.88
C ARG A 7 19.87 1.80 2.28
N ILE A 8 19.22 2.37 3.29
CA ILE A 8 19.64 2.23 4.69
C ILE A 8 19.53 0.77 5.14
N ALA A 9 18.47 0.06 4.77
CA ALA A 9 18.30 -1.35 5.10
C ALA A 9 19.42 -2.22 4.52
N ILE A 10 19.80 -2.00 3.26
CA ILE A 10 20.91 -2.68 2.60
C ILE A 10 22.23 -2.37 3.31
N GLU A 11 22.52 -1.10 3.59
CA GLU A 11 23.74 -0.70 4.31
C GLU A 11 23.82 -1.35 5.71
N ARG A 12 22.69 -1.42 6.43
CA ARG A 12 22.62 -2.06 7.75
C ARG A 12 22.76 -3.57 7.68
N MET A 13 22.09 -4.21 6.72
CA MET A 13 22.20 -5.65 6.47
C MET A 13 23.65 -6.03 6.16
N GLN A 14 24.33 -5.24 5.33
CA GLN A 14 25.74 -5.48 5.00
C GLN A 14 26.64 -5.43 6.23
N ALA A 15 26.54 -4.37 7.03
CA ALA A 15 27.33 -4.21 8.26
C ALA A 15 27.01 -5.28 9.33
N LEU A 16 25.76 -5.77 9.38
CA LEU A 16 25.40 -6.88 10.27
C LEU A 16 25.98 -8.21 9.76
N GLY A 17 26.02 -8.40 8.44
CA GLY A 17 26.53 -9.60 7.80
C GLY A 17 28.05 -9.81 7.93
N GLU A 18 28.81 -8.79 8.33
CA GLU A 18 30.24 -8.86 8.65
C GLU A 18 30.53 -9.47 10.04
N GLN A 19 29.50 -9.67 10.88
CA GLN A 19 29.64 -10.24 12.21
C GLN A 19 29.41 -11.75 12.18
N ASP A 20 30.10 -12.50 13.05
CA ASP A 20 29.96 -13.96 13.17
C ASP A 20 28.65 -14.42 13.84
N ARG A 21 27.76 -13.50 14.21
CA ARG A 21 26.49 -13.79 14.88
C ARG A 21 25.30 -13.56 13.95
N PRO A 22 24.21 -14.33 14.09
CA PRO A 22 22.99 -14.07 13.33
C PRO A 22 22.41 -12.69 13.68
N PHE A 23 21.66 -12.11 12.74
CA PHE A 23 20.99 -10.83 12.92
C PHE A 23 19.49 -10.94 12.68
N PHE A 24 18.77 -9.95 13.21
CA PHE A 24 17.37 -9.71 12.91
C PHE A 24 17.26 -8.28 12.37
N LEU A 25 16.65 -8.13 11.18
CA LEU A 25 16.43 -6.84 10.54
C LEU A 25 14.94 -6.73 10.17
N ALA A 26 14.28 -5.72 10.72
CA ALA A 26 12.92 -5.35 10.33
C ALA A 26 12.95 -4.12 9.43
N VAL A 27 12.29 -4.21 8.27
CA VAL A 27 12.18 -3.12 7.29
C VAL A 27 10.71 -2.82 7.07
N GLY A 28 10.26 -1.64 7.51
CA GLY A 28 8.88 -1.19 7.37
C GLY A 28 8.73 -0.15 6.28
N TYR A 29 8.17 -0.56 5.14
CA TYR A 29 7.81 0.36 4.06
C TYR A 29 6.55 1.15 4.39
N VAL A 30 6.47 2.40 3.92
CA VAL A 30 5.32 3.29 4.18
C VAL A 30 4.28 3.16 3.08
N LEU A 31 4.67 3.18 1.80
CA LEU A 31 3.71 2.93 0.73
C LEU A 31 3.21 1.48 0.79
N PRO A 32 1.94 1.23 0.46
CA PRO A 32 0.97 2.13 -0.17
C PRO A 32 0.08 2.89 0.84
N HIS A 33 0.56 3.27 2.02
CA HIS A 33 -0.17 4.25 2.84
C HIS A 33 -0.23 5.61 2.14
N LEU A 34 -1.31 6.37 2.36
CA LEU A 34 -1.44 7.74 1.87
C LEU A 34 -0.35 8.67 2.45
N PRO A 35 0.04 9.76 1.76
CA PRO A 35 -0.34 10.11 0.39
C PRO A 35 0.41 9.29 -0.66
N TRP A 36 -0.29 8.93 -1.74
CA TRP A 36 0.31 8.17 -2.86
C TRP A 36 1.10 9.08 -3.80
N CYS A 37 2.39 9.21 -3.52
CA CYS A 37 3.33 9.99 -4.32
C CYS A 37 4.51 9.13 -4.82
N PRO A 38 4.27 8.08 -5.63
CA PRO A 38 5.36 7.26 -6.17
C PRO A 38 6.18 8.05 -7.21
N PRO A 39 7.46 7.69 -7.46
CA PRO A 39 8.23 8.26 -8.56
C PRO A 39 7.50 8.14 -9.91
N LYS A 40 7.56 9.20 -10.73
CA LYS A 40 6.81 9.28 -12.01
C LYS A 40 6.95 8.05 -12.91
N ARG A 41 8.11 7.41 -12.97
CA ARG A 41 8.29 6.19 -13.79
C ARG A 41 7.28 5.09 -13.45
N TRP A 42 6.87 4.97 -12.19
CA TRP A 42 5.91 3.96 -11.71
C TRP A 42 4.47 4.39 -11.91
N TRP A 43 4.23 5.70 -12.00
CA TRP A 43 2.96 6.22 -12.47
C TRP A 43 2.75 5.87 -13.95
N ASP A 44 3.78 6.06 -14.77
CA ASP A 44 3.69 5.96 -16.23
C ASP A 44 3.54 4.53 -16.77
N ILE A 45 3.75 3.48 -15.96
CA ILE A 45 3.57 2.08 -16.40
C ILE A 45 2.11 1.62 -16.42
N TYR A 46 1.19 2.43 -15.89
CA TYR A 46 -0.24 2.13 -15.85
C TYR A 46 -1.02 3.09 -16.73
N ASP A 47 -1.92 2.53 -17.55
CA ASP A 47 -2.98 3.30 -18.17
C ASP A 47 -4.18 3.38 -17.20
N ARG A 48 -4.38 4.57 -16.64
CA ARG A 48 -5.44 4.89 -15.68
C ARG A 48 -6.82 4.41 -16.14
N ASP A 49 -7.11 4.56 -17.42
CA ASP A 49 -8.47 4.35 -17.94
C ASP A 49 -8.76 2.85 -18.14
N THR A 50 -7.72 2.01 -18.14
CA THR A 50 -7.82 0.55 -18.19
C THR A 50 -7.92 -0.12 -16.82
N LEU A 51 -7.60 0.61 -15.74
CA LEU A 51 -7.64 0.05 -14.39
C LEU A 51 -9.08 -0.33 -14.01
N PRO A 52 -9.30 -1.54 -13.46
CA PRO A 52 -10.62 -1.96 -13.04
C PRO A 52 -11.09 -1.08 -11.87
N LEU A 53 -12.37 -0.75 -11.85
CA LEU A 53 -13.03 -0.19 -10.65
C LEU A 53 -13.32 -1.31 -9.65
N ALA A 54 -13.69 -0.95 -8.42
CA ALA A 54 -14.21 -1.91 -7.46
C ALA A 54 -15.45 -2.62 -8.04
N SER A 55 -15.57 -3.94 -7.82
CA SER A 55 -16.70 -4.73 -8.32
C SER A 55 -18.01 -4.47 -7.54
N ASN A 56 -17.90 -3.84 -6.38
CA ASN A 56 -18.99 -3.55 -5.45
C ASN A 56 -18.90 -2.09 -4.90
N PRO A 57 -18.97 -1.05 -5.75
CA PRO A 57 -18.74 0.34 -5.37
C PRO A 57 -19.95 0.99 -4.66
N PHE A 58 -20.66 0.22 -3.84
CA PHE A 58 -21.86 0.64 -3.12
C PHE A 58 -21.89 0.00 -1.73
N PRO A 59 -22.43 0.69 -0.71
CA PRO A 59 -22.55 0.10 0.62
C PRO A 59 -23.35 -1.21 0.58
N PRO A 60 -22.95 -2.25 1.35
CA PRO A 60 -23.69 -3.51 1.36
C PRO A 60 -25.13 -3.33 1.83
N LYS A 61 -26.06 -3.99 1.15
CA LYS A 61 -27.48 -3.94 1.50
C LYS A 61 -27.70 -4.44 2.93
N GLY A 62 -28.29 -3.60 3.77
CA GLY A 62 -28.61 -3.95 5.16
C GLY A 62 -27.43 -3.88 6.13
N ALA A 63 -26.24 -3.47 5.70
CA ALA A 63 -25.15 -3.16 6.62
C ALA A 63 -25.50 -1.90 7.44
N PRO A 64 -25.27 -1.90 8.76
CA PRO A 64 -25.40 -0.68 9.55
C PRO A 64 -24.30 0.31 9.16
N GLU A 65 -24.61 1.61 9.11
CA GLU A 65 -23.66 2.63 8.64
C GLU A 65 -22.31 2.61 9.38
N VAL A 66 -22.36 2.34 10.69
CA VAL A 66 -21.17 2.23 11.55
C VAL A 66 -20.18 1.15 11.09
N ALA A 67 -20.62 0.14 10.32
CA ALA A 67 -19.75 -0.94 9.86
C ALA A 67 -18.99 -0.62 8.55
N VAL A 68 -19.40 0.40 7.79
CA VAL A 68 -18.80 0.72 6.46
C VAL A 68 -17.71 1.79 6.54
N GLY A 69 -17.57 2.43 7.71
CA GLY A 69 -16.59 3.49 7.93
C GLY A 69 -17.04 4.83 7.37
N THR A 70 -16.15 5.83 7.46
CA THR A 70 -16.49 7.25 7.23
C THR A 70 -15.65 7.90 6.13
N ASN A 71 -14.72 7.18 5.51
CA ASN A 71 -13.69 7.74 4.62
C ASN A 71 -12.83 8.84 5.29
N TYR A 72 -12.78 8.89 6.63
CA TYR A 72 -12.20 9.98 7.40
C TYR A 72 -10.75 10.34 7.04
N GLU A 73 -9.87 9.36 6.76
CA GLU A 73 -8.49 9.72 6.44
C GLU A 73 -8.38 10.50 5.11
N MET A 74 -9.31 10.31 4.18
CA MET A 74 -9.33 11.04 2.90
C MET A 74 -9.51 12.53 3.14
N THR A 75 -10.31 12.94 4.12
CA THR A 75 -10.64 14.35 4.38
C THR A 75 -9.46 15.17 4.92
N HIS A 76 -8.32 14.54 5.21
CA HIS A 76 -7.10 15.22 5.66
C HIS A 76 -6.25 15.76 4.50
N TYR A 77 -6.59 15.41 3.25
CA TYR A 77 -5.87 15.85 2.07
C TYR A 77 -6.60 17.01 1.40
N SER A 78 -5.84 18.03 0.97
CA SER A 78 -6.40 19.32 0.55
C SER A 78 -7.34 19.22 -0.65
N ASP A 79 -7.16 18.23 -1.52
CA ASP A 79 -8.02 17.99 -2.69
C ASP A 79 -9.16 16.99 -2.42
N MET A 80 -9.27 16.49 -1.18
CA MET A 80 -10.23 15.46 -0.77
C MET A 80 -11.02 15.84 0.49
N VAL A 81 -10.96 17.11 0.92
CA VAL A 81 -11.63 17.60 2.15
C VAL A 81 -13.14 17.33 2.18
N ASP A 82 -13.78 17.37 1.01
CA ASP A 82 -15.23 17.13 0.84
C ASP A 82 -15.56 15.67 0.49
N THR A 83 -14.68 14.71 0.82
CA THR A 83 -14.96 13.29 0.58
C THR A 83 -16.21 12.86 1.33
N PRO A 84 -17.25 12.37 0.64
CA PRO A 84 -18.49 11.96 1.29
C PRO A 84 -18.30 10.68 2.09
N LYS A 85 -19.12 10.50 3.13
CA LYS A 85 -19.26 9.19 3.77
C LYS A 85 -19.94 8.20 2.81
N PRO A 86 -19.71 6.88 2.97
CA PRO A 86 -20.21 5.87 2.03
C PRO A 86 -21.72 5.89 1.75
N PHE A 87 -22.55 6.32 2.71
CA PHE A 87 -24.02 6.42 2.55
C PHE A 87 -24.52 7.81 2.11
N GLU A 88 -23.66 8.82 2.10
CA GLU A 88 -24.02 10.22 1.81
C GLU A 88 -23.72 10.61 0.36
N GLY A 89 -22.76 9.94 -0.29
CA GLY A 89 -22.40 10.17 -1.68
C GLY A 89 -21.23 9.31 -2.14
N SER A 90 -20.84 9.47 -3.40
CA SER A 90 -19.69 8.77 -4.00
C SER A 90 -18.74 9.77 -4.64
N LEU A 91 -17.46 9.40 -4.70
CA LEU A 91 -16.48 10.15 -5.48
C LEU A 91 -16.78 10.03 -6.99
N PRO A 92 -16.49 11.07 -7.79
CA PRO A 92 -16.52 10.97 -9.24
C PRO A 92 -15.61 9.85 -9.75
N GLU A 93 -16.01 9.16 -10.81
CA GLU A 93 -15.23 8.05 -11.38
C GLU A 93 -13.80 8.45 -11.73
N GLU A 94 -13.60 9.66 -12.28
CA GLU A 94 -12.27 10.18 -12.58
C GLU A 94 -11.36 10.20 -11.33
N THR A 95 -11.91 10.66 -10.19
CA THR A 95 -11.22 10.66 -8.91
C THR A 95 -10.92 9.23 -8.45
N VAL A 96 -11.89 8.32 -8.53
CA VAL A 96 -11.70 6.90 -8.17
C VAL A 96 -10.56 6.29 -8.98
N ARG A 97 -10.54 6.51 -10.30
CA ARG A 97 -9.49 6.01 -11.20
C ARG A 97 -8.12 6.61 -10.89
N ARG A 98 -8.05 7.92 -10.63
CA ARG A 98 -6.83 8.61 -10.22
C ARG A 98 -6.24 8.03 -8.93
N LEU A 99 -7.08 7.80 -7.92
CA LEU A 99 -6.67 7.23 -6.63
C LEU A 99 -6.18 5.78 -6.78
N ARG A 100 -6.91 4.96 -7.54
CA ARG A 100 -6.51 3.57 -7.84
C ARG A 100 -5.20 3.51 -8.61
N HIS A 101 -5.02 4.37 -9.61
CA HIS A 101 -3.77 4.51 -10.35
C HIS A 101 -2.60 4.83 -9.42
N ALA A 102 -2.77 5.80 -8.52
CA ALA A 102 -1.76 6.15 -7.55
C ALA A 102 -1.38 4.97 -6.63
N TYR A 103 -2.38 4.23 -6.13
CA TYR A 103 -2.16 3.05 -5.31
C TYR A 103 -1.39 1.95 -6.04
N TYR A 104 -1.81 1.57 -7.25
CA TYR A 104 -1.12 0.54 -8.05
C TYR A 104 0.31 0.95 -8.41
N ALA A 105 0.52 2.23 -8.75
CA ALA A 105 1.86 2.78 -8.96
C ALA A 105 2.72 2.70 -7.69
N SER A 106 2.15 2.98 -6.52
CA SER A 106 2.82 2.82 -5.22
C SER A 106 3.18 1.37 -4.91
N ILE A 107 2.30 0.40 -5.22
CA ILE A 107 2.59 -1.03 -5.08
C ILE A 107 3.78 -1.43 -5.95
N SER A 108 3.78 -1.10 -7.25
CA SER A 108 4.90 -1.43 -8.15
C SER A 108 6.22 -0.78 -7.73
N PHE A 109 6.16 0.44 -7.19
CA PHE A 109 7.34 1.06 -6.63
C PHE A 109 7.89 0.27 -5.45
N ILE A 110 7.05 -0.13 -4.48
CA ILE A 110 7.47 -0.91 -3.32
C ILE A 110 7.98 -2.29 -3.73
N ASP A 111 7.32 -2.96 -4.67
CA ASP A 111 7.81 -4.22 -5.26
C ASP A 111 9.25 -4.07 -5.77
N SER A 112 9.55 -2.98 -6.48
CA SER A 112 10.92 -2.71 -6.94
C SER A 112 11.94 -2.45 -5.82
N GLU A 113 11.49 -1.87 -4.70
CA GLU A 113 12.33 -1.58 -3.55
C GLU A 113 12.61 -2.85 -2.73
N ILE A 114 11.61 -3.72 -2.60
CA ILE A 114 11.77 -5.06 -2.04
C ILE A 114 12.72 -5.88 -2.91
N GLY A 115 12.56 -5.83 -4.25
CA GLY A 115 13.44 -6.50 -5.20
C GLY A 115 14.92 -6.16 -4.97
N LYS A 116 15.25 -4.87 -4.80
CA LYS A 116 16.63 -4.44 -4.50
C LYS A 116 17.16 -4.99 -3.17
N LEU A 117 16.31 -5.05 -2.14
CA LEU A 117 16.70 -5.61 -0.85
C LEU A 117 17.01 -7.12 -0.99
N LEU A 118 16.16 -7.86 -1.70
CA LEU A 118 16.35 -9.29 -1.97
C LEU A 118 17.59 -9.55 -2.84
N GLU A 119 17.83 -8.72 -3.87
CA GLU A 119 19.04 -8.77 -4.68
C GLU A 119 20.30 -8.56 -3.83
N ALA A 120 20.25 -7.64 -2.86
CA ALA A 120 21.37 -7.42 -1.95
C ALA A 120 21.62 -8.63 -1.02
N VAL A 121 20.57 -9.31 -0.53
CA VAL A 121 20.71 -10.58 0.22
C VAL A 121 21.43 -11.63 -0.62
N ASN A 122 21.00 -11.79 -1.88
CA ASN A 122 21.59 -12.72 -2.83
C ASN A 122 23.05 -12.39 -3.14
N ALA A 123 23.37 -11.11 -3.38
CA ALA A 123 24.72 -10.66 -3.70
C ALA A 123 25.73 -10.90 -2.56
N GLN A 124 25.27 -11.00 -1.31
CA GLN A 124 26.12 -11.37 -0.17
C GLN A 124 26.29 -12.89 0.01
N GLY A 125 25.68 -13.71 -0.86
CA GLY A 125 25.70 -15.17 -0.74
C GLY A 125 24.93 -15.69 0.49
N ARG A 126 23.98 -14.89 1.00
CA ARG A 126 23.24 -15.17 2.24
C ARG A 126 21.82 -15.69 2.02
N ALA A 127 21.42 -15.90 0.77
CA ALA A 127 20.07 -16.33 0.40
C ALA A 127 19.63 -17.62 1.12
N ASP A 128 20.53 -18.61 1.17
CA ASP A 128 20.24 -19.92 1.76
C ASP A 128 20.30 -19.93 3.30
N ASP A 129 20.80 -18.86 3.92
CA ASP A 129 20.99 -18.70 5.38
C ASP A 129 20.12 -17.57 5.96
N THR A 130 19.18 -17.03 5.18
CA THR A 130 18.31 -15.94 5.62
C THR A 130 16.84 -16.36 5.53
N VAL A 131 16.15 -16.36 6.68
CA VAL A 131 14.68 -16.46 6.68
C VAL A 131 14.09 -15.10 6.37
N ILE A 132 13.26 -15.05 5.33
CA ILE A 132 12.57 -13.83 4.91
C ILE A 132 11.08 -14.00 5.20
N VAL A 133 10.52 -13.05 5.95
CA VAL A 133 9.08 -12.99 6.18
C VAL A 133 8.54 -11.67 5.65
N PHE A 134 7.53 -11.76 4.79
CA PHE A 134 6.85 -10.63 4.18
C PHE A 134 5.38 -10.67 4.61
N TRP A 135 4.87 -9.55 5.12
CA TRP A 135 3.46 -9.38 5.48
C TRP A 135 3.09 -7.89 5.45
N SER A 136 1.79 -7.61 5.54
CA SER A 136 1.26 -6.26 5.78
C SER A 136 0.60 -6.15 7.16
N ASP A 137 0.48 -4.94 7.69
CA ASP A 137 -0.21 -4.69 8.95
C ASP A 137 -1.74 -4.74 8.80
N HIS A 138 -2.27 -4.38 7.63
CA HIS A 138 -3.70 -4.45 7.30
C HIS A 138 -3.95 -4.40 5.78
N GLY A 139 -5.17 -4.70 5.35
CA GLY A 139 -5.63 -4.53 3.97
C GLY A 139 -6.08 -3.09 3.65
N TYR A 140 -6.67 -2.86 2.46
CA TYR A 140 -7.02 -1.50 2.03
C TYR A 140 -8.15 -1.49 0.99
N LYS A 141 -9.20 -0.70 1.24
CA LYS A 141 -10.28 -0.43 0.27
C LYS A 141 -9.89 0.66 -0.71
N LEU A 142 -10.22 0.42 -1.97
CA LEU A 142 -10.00 1.28 -3.12
C LEU A 142 -11.31 1.57 -3.86
N GLY A 143 -12.38 1.76 -3.09
CA GLY A 143 -13.74 2.00 -3.58
C GLY A 143 -14.72 0.86 -3.29
N GLU A 144 -14.26 -0.31 -2.84
CA GLU A 144 -15.13 -1.39 -2.38
C GLU A 144 -16.04 -0.90 -1.26
N HIS A 145 -17.32 -1.25 -1.32
CA HIS A 145 -18.35 -0.79 -0.39
C HIS A 145 -18.59 0.73 -0.39
N ASN A 146 -18.16 1.44 -1.45
CA ASN A 146 -18.06 2.90 -1.50
C ASN A 146 -17.14 3.47 -0.40
N GLY A 147 -16.25 2.62 0.12
CA GLY A 147 -15.30 2.92 1.18
C GLY A 147 -13.87 3.05 0.67
N TRP A 148 -13.07 3.79 1.43
CA TRP A 148 -11.64 3.98 1.22
C TRP A 148 -10.87 3.65 2.49
N ASN A 149 -9.59 3.32 2.35
CA ASN A 149 -8.67 3.07 3.45
C ASN A 149 -9.01 1.76 4.20
N LYS A 150 -8.75 1.76 5.50
CA LYS A 150 -9.01 0.68 6.45
C LYS A 150 -10.06 1.14 7.48
N MET A 151 -10.00 0.64 8.72
CA MET A 151 -10.91 0.97 9.85
C MET A 151 -12.30 0.32 9.79
N THR A 152 -12.41 -0.83 9.12
CA THR A 152 -13.59 -1.69 9.17
C THR A 152 -13.20 -3.14 9.43
N ASN A 153 -14.19 -3.99 9.71
CA ASN A 153 -14.00 -5.43 9.90
C ASN A 153 -14.28 -6.25 8.62
N TYR A 154 -14.37 -5.59 7.46
CA TYR A 154 -14.51 -6.33 6.19
C TYR A 154 -13.22 -7.06 5.86
N GLU A 155 -13.33 -8.22 5.21
CA GLU A 155 -12.17 -9.07 4.84
C GLU A 155 -11.09 -8.26 4.11
N ILE A 156 -11.48 -7.33 3.24
CA ILE A 156 -10.55 -6.48 2.48
C ILE A 156 -9.68 -5.56 3.36
N ASP A 157 -10.11 -5.23 4.58
CA ASP A 157 -9.33 -4.42 5.54
C ASP A 157 -8.42 -5.28 6.42
N THR A 158 -8.75 -6.57 6.59
CA THR A 158 -8.08 -7.44 7.57
C THR A 158 -7.22 -8.52 6.93
N ARG A 159 -7.46 -8.83 5.64
CA ARG A 159 -6.69 -9.81 4.88
C ARG A 159 -5.39 -9.19 4.40
N ILE A 160 -4.29 -9.83 4.77
CA ILE A 160 -2.93 -9.43 4.43
C ILE A 160 -2.25 -10.52 3.60
N PRO A 161 -1.26 -10.17 2.76
CA PRO A 161 -0.34 -11.14 2.17
C PRO A 161 0.52 -11.81 3.25
#